data_AF-A0A7J2UYM0-F1
#
_entry.id   AF-A0A7J2UYM0-F1
#
_cell.length_a   1.000
_cell.length_b   1.000
_cell.length_c   1.000
_cell.angle_alpha   90.00
_cell.angle_beta   90.00
_cell.angle_gamma   90.00
#
_symmetry.space_group_name_H-M   'P 1'
#
loop_
_entity.id
_entity.type
_entity.pdbx_description
1 polymer ?
#
loop_
_entity_poly.entity_id
_entity_poly.type
_entity_poly.pdbx_seq_one_letter_code
_entity_poly.pdbx_strand_id
1 'polypeptide(L)' 'FRSRVLGLPVISDSLAYIEAKVVSEIDIADHTLFVGEVVNAEILNDAEPLVYHMRTYKKV' A
#
# COMPACT_ATOMS: atom_id res chain seq x y z
N PHE A 1 -6.06 -4.94 -19.46
CA PHE A 1 -4.73 -5.00 -18.82
C PHE A 1 -4.60 -3.80 -17.90
N ARG A 2 -4.56 -4.01 -16.58
CA ARG A 2 -4.19 -2.96 -15.64
C ARG A 2 -2.69 -2.73 -15.79
N SER A 3 -2.33 -1.59 -16.38
CA SER A 3 -0.93 -1.22 -16.61
C SER A 3 -0.30 -0.92 -15.26
N ARG A 4 0.80 -1.61 -14.94
CA ARG A 4 1.61 -1.33 -13.76
C ARG A 4 2.79 -0.49 -14.20
N VAL A 5 2.89 0.74 -13.69
CA VAL A 5 3.90 1.72 -14.13
C VAL A 5 5.29 1.25 -13.74
N LEU A 6 5.45 0.63 -12.57
CA LEU A 6 6.73 0.13 -12.07
C LEU A 6 6.88 -1.39 -12.24
N GLY A 7 5.85 -2.08 -12.75
CA GLY A 7 5.87 -3.54 -12.93
C GLY A 7 5.88 -4.34 -11.62
N LEU A 8 5.52 -3.72 -10.50
CA LEU A 8 5.57 -4.34 -9.17
C LEU A 8 4.44 -5.38 -8.96
N PRO A 9 4.61 -6.38 -8.09
CA PRO A 9 3.53 -7.31 -7.76
C PRO A 9 2.40 -6.59 -7.02
N VAL A 10 1.17 -7.00 -7.30
CA VAL A 10 -0.05 -6.57 -6.57
C VAL A 10 -0.71 -7.82 -6.00
N ILE A 11 -1.11 -7.77 -4.74
CA ILE A 11 -1.79 -8.88 -4.07
C ILE A 11 -3.21 -9.00 -4.66
N SER A 12 -3.57 -10.19 -5.13
CA SER A 12 -4.92 -10.49 -5.62
C SER A 12 -5.98 -10.19 -4.57
N ASP A 13 -7.17 -9.76 -5.00
CA ASP A 13 -8.32 -9.45 -4.14
C ASP A 13 -8.12 -8.32 -3.12
N SER A 14 -7.05 -7.53 -3.26
CA SER A 14 -6.89 -6.27 -2.52
C SER A 14 -7.98 -5.26 -2.91
N LEU A 15 -8.38 -4.38 -1.98
CA LEU A 15 -9.33 -3.30 -2.27
C LEU A 15 -8.77 -2.29 -3.26
N ALA A 16 -7.48 -1.98 -3.15
CA ALA A 16 -6.78 -0.97 -3.94
C ALA A 16 -5.27 -1.27 -3.96
N TYR A 17 -4.51 -0.62 -4.85
CA TYR A 17 -3.05 -0.57 -4.79
C TYR A 17 -2.53 0.85 -5.01
N ILE A 18 -1.29 1.07 -4.57
CA ILE A 18 -0.50 2.27 -4.82
C ILE A 18 0.88 1.82 -5.29
N GLU A 19 1.36 2.35 -6.41
CA GLU A 19 2.76 2.25 -6.83
C GLU A 19 3.45 3.57 -6.52
N ALA A 20 4.59 3.48 -5.81
CA ALA A 20 5.36 4.66 -5.45
C ALA A 20 6.86 4.44 -5.68
N LYS A 21 7.55 5.51 -6.05
CA LYS A 21 9.03 5.55 -6.09
C LYS A 21 9.54 6.06 -4.75
N VAL A 22 10.48 5.36 -4.12
CA VAL A 22 11.13 5.85 -2.90
C VAL A 22 11.94 7.10 -3.25
N VAL A 23 11.65 8.20 -2.57
CA VAL A 23 12.34 9.50 -2.73
C VAL A 23 13.13 9.90 -1.49
N SER A 24 12.90 9.24 -0.35
CA SER A 24 13.68 9.44 0.87
C SER A 24 13.63 8.21 1.77
N GLU A 25 14.73 7.98 2.47
CA GLU A 25 14.91 6.95 3.48
C GLU A 25 15.48 7.64 4.72
N ILE A 26 14.84 7.47 5.87
CA ILE A 26 15.18 8.17 7.11
C ILE A 26 15.31 7.14 8.22
N ASP A 27 16.48 7.04 8.83
CA ASP A 27 16.70 6.19 10.00
C ASP A 27 16.08 6.83 11.25
N ILE A 28 15.20 6.08 11.92
CA ILE A 28 14.48 6.51 13.12
C ILE A 28 14.57 5.40 14.18
N ALA A 29 15.54 5.54 15.09
CA ALA A 29 15.81 4.58 16.15
C ALA A 29 15.99 3.14 15.60
N ASP A 30 15.00 2.28 15.80
CA ASP A 30 14.98 0.88 15.39
C ASP A 30 14.22 0.62 14.08
N HIS A 31 13.74 1.66 13.39
CA HIS A 31 13.01 1.58 12.13
C HIS A 31 13.60 2.50 11.06
N THR A 32 13.33 2.20 9.80
CA THR A 32 13.60 3.11 8.66
C THR A 32 12.26 3.57 8.08
N LEU A 33 12.05 4.88 8.02
CA LEU A 33 10.90 5.50 7.37
C LEU A 33 11.20 5.73 5.89
N PHE A 34 10.35 5.20 5.02
CA PHE A 34 10.42 5.41 3.58
C PHE A 34 9.37 6.42 3.13
N VAL A 35 9.77 7.42 2.35
CA VAL A 35 8.86 8.37 1.70
C VAL A 35 8.75 8.00 0.23
N GLY A 36 7.53 7.76 -0.24
CA GLY A 36 7.25 7.38 -1.62
C GLY A 36 6.48 8.46 -2.39
N GLU A 37 6.95 8.81 -3.59
CA GLU A 37 6.20 9.58 -4.59
C GLU A 37 5.24 8.65 -5.34
N VAL A 38 3.94 8.91 -5.26
CA VAL A 38 2.91 8.10 -5.92
C VAL A 38 2.96 8.32 -7.43
N VAL A 39 3.15 7.24 -8.19
CA VAL A 39 3.20 7.27 -9.66
C VAL A 39 2.01 6.56 -10.32
N ASN A 40 1.29 5.73 -9.55
CA ASN A 40 0.05 5.08 -9.97
C ASN A 40 -0.75 4.66 -8.73
N ALA A 41 -2.08 4.66 -8.85
CA ALA A 41 -2.97 4.13 -7.82
C ALA A 41 -4.31 3.75 -8.45
N GLU A 42 -4.94 2.70 -7.93
CA GLU A 42 -6.22 2.24 -8.45
C GLU A 42 -7.06 1.55 -7.38
N ILE A 43 -8.37 1.80 -7.41
CA ILE A 43 -9.37 1.08 -6.62
C ILE A 43 -9.82 -0.15 -7.43
N LEU A 44 -9.76 -1.33 -6.82
CA LEU A 44 -10.06 -2.60 -7.47
C LEU A 44 -11.49 -3.07 -7.20
N ASN A 45 -12.03 -2.77 -6.03
CA ASN A 45 -13.40 -3.05 -5.62
C ASN A 45 -13.80 -2.15 -4.43
N ASP A 46 -15.04 -2.28 -3.98
CA ASP A 46 -15.70 -1.46 -2.96
C ASP A 46 -16.02 -2.22 -1.65
N ALA A 47 -15.37 -3.36 -1.42
CA ALA A 47 -15.56 -4.10 -0.17
C ALA A 47 -14.99 -3.35 1.05
N GLU A 48 -15.41 -3.76 2.25
CA GLU A 48 -14.99 -3.14 3.50
C GLU A 48 -13.51 -3.42 3.83
N PRO A 49 -12.76 -2.42 4.34
CA PRO A 49 -11.36 -2.58 4.69
C PRO A 49 -11.15 -3.47 5.90
N LEU A 50 -10.06 -4.23 5.87
CA LEU A 50 -9.53 -4.90 7.06
C LEU A 50 -8.97 -3.85 8.03
N VAL A 51 -9.44 -3.85 9.27
CA VAL A 51 -8.92 -2.97 10.32
C VAL A 51 -8.12 -3.80 11.32
N TYR A 52 -6.89 -3.37 11.60
CA TYR A 52 -6.08 -3.92 12.68
C TYR A 52 -6.03 -2.95 13.86
N HIS A 53 -6.56 -3.36 15.01
CA HIS A 53 -6.61 -2.53 16.21
C HIS A 53 -6.54 -3.39 17.47
N MET A 54 -5.74 -2.98 18.45
CA MET A 54 -5.54 -3.71 19.71
C MET A 54 -5.23 -5.20 19.49
N ARG A 55 -4.28 -5.49 18.60
CA ARG A 55 -3.84 -6.86 18.26
C ARG A 55 -4.93 -7.78 17.72
N THR A 56 -6.03 -7.22 17.21
CA THR A 56 -7.17 -7.98 16.67
C THR A 56 -7.57 -7.43 15.30
N TYR A 57 -8.04 -8.33 14.44
CA TYR A 57 -8.64 -7.97 13.14
C TYR A 57 -10.13 -7.66 13.31
N LYS A 58 -10.57 -6.55 12.74
CA LYS A 58 -11.96 -6.09 12.77
C LYS A 58 -12.44 -5.81 11.35
N LYS A 59 -13.74 -6.01 11.14
CA LYS A 59 -14.49 -5.45 10.02
C LYS A 59 -15.20 -4.19 10.51
N VAL A 60 -15.34 -3.21 9.64
CA VAL A 60 -16.07 -1.97 9.91
C VAL A 60 -17.56 -2.23 9.73
#